data_AF-A0A948TCS2-F1
#
_entry.id   AF-A0A948TCS2-F1
#
_cell.length_a   1.000
_cell.length_b   1.000
_cell.length_c   1.000
_cell.angle_alpha   90.00
_cell.angle_beta   90.00
_cell.angle_gamma   90.00
#
_symmetry.space_group_name_H-M   'P 1'
#
loop_
_entity.id
_entity.type
_entity.pdbx_description
1 polymer ?
#
loop_
_entity_poly.entity_id
_entity_poly.type
_entity_poly.pdbx_seq_one_letter_code
_entity_poly.pdbx_strand_id
1 'polypeptide(L)'
;MKFYSFIISLLCVVFFAACNKEDVYPTFSFDENGECYIPDISKISMEEFKSSVVGYGWKHVITHEIGSDGKCSTKDYYEGLDGGGSSQYYFESSESLKEYMYVDAFPANGYLTYAYEYEDGNRVSNNGNLVMRIVSLKGDVMKIIDYLGIRADGVKIYGYSTYRRMSSGELTEVQNAYPTDLSNIKNITTSINNEVNIISGNQFEFDVLSYNGSYSVKATNEESCEITCDGDHVKIKLLTNGAYITVSDRFRHFEFSLFSTDEEMEPKGTDIYDLSYNEVVFNKNMEFIEPSENRPLSYENSSIGTTTRDGYSGSIISHYNRSYMLVVDTDKKARLIHLQNGRLYLKELLPEETLLSLVEKGNGSSISYKLELTTADRRVFQILPFKVTYKE
;
A
#
# COMPACT_ATOMS: atom_id res chain seq x y z
N MET A 1 -44.10 45.82 -13.54
CA MET A 1 -43.10 46.51 -12.71
C MET A 1 -41.75 45.87 -13.00
N LYS A 2 -40.92 46.56 -13.80
CA LYS A 2 -39.52 46.20 -14.08
C LYS A 2 -38.70 46.42 -12.81
N PHE A 3 -37.62 45.67 -12.57
CA PHE A 3 -36.29 46.22 -12.19
C PHE A 3 -35.20 45.10 -12.31
N TYR A 4 -34.38 45.21 -13.36
CA TYR A 4 -32.94 44.85 -13.58
C TYR A 4 -32.34 43.61 -12.90
N SER A 5 -31.89 42.56 -13.61
CA SER A 5 -30.66 42.45 -14.45
C SER A 5 -29.39 43.06 -13.85
N PHE A 6 -28.52 42.21 -13.30
CA PHE A 6 -27.06 42.40 -13.29
C PHE A 6 -26.35 41.06 -13.49
N ILE A 7 -26.11 40.71 -14.76
CA ILE A 7 -25.05 39.79 -15.17
C ILE A 7 -23.77 40.62 -15.17
N ILE A 8 -22.86 40.39 -14.23
CA ILE A 8 -21.50 40.92 -14.32
C ILE A 8 -20.70 39.94 -15.16
N SER A 9 -20.73 40.19 -16.47
CA SER A 9 -19.71 39.76 -17.42
C SER A 9 -18.42 40.49 -17.06
N LEU A 10 -17.54 39.87 -16.29
CA LEU A 10 -16.17 40.36 -16.17
C LEU A 10 -15.43 39.99 -17.46
N LEU A 11 -15.31 41.00 -18.32
CA LEU A 11 -14.49 41.02 -19.52
C LEU A 11 -13.01 40.89 -19.09
N CYS A 12 -12.53 39.68 -18.83
CA CYS A 12 -11.10 39.40 -18.91
C CYS A 12 -10.74 39.39 -20.39
N VAL A 13 -10.41 40.57 -20.93
CA VAL A 13 -9.70 40.68 -22.20
C VAL A 13 -8.32 40.06 -21.97
N VAL A 14 -8.24 38.75 -22.17
CA VAL A 14 -6.98 38.05 -22.38
C VAL A 14 -6.45 38.60 -23.70
N PHE A 15 -5.49 39.51 -23.61
CA PHE A 15 -4.61 39.78 -24.75
C PHE A 15 -3.79 38.51 -24.99
N PHE A 16 -4.37 37.57 -25.76
CA PHE A 16 -3.58 36.61 -26.52
C PHE A 16 -2.82 37.40 -27.59
N ALA A 17 -1.68 37.97 -27.20
CA ALA A 17 -0.62 38.17 -28.17
C ALA A 17 -0.14 36.76 -28.56
N ALA A 18 -0.81 36.18 -29.55
CA ALA A 18 -0.34 35.00 -30.27
C ALA A 18 0.95 35.39 -31.00
N CYS A 19 2.08 35.35 -30.29
CA CYS A 19 3.38 35.17 -30.88
C CYS A 19 3.62 33.65 -30.86
N ASN A 20 3.22 32.98 -31.95
CA ASN A 20 3.76 31.67 -32.29
C ASN A 20 5.27 31.83 -32.54
N LYS A 21 6.07 31.91 -31.47
CA LYS A 21 7.40 31.32 -31.52
C LYS A 21 7.15 29.85 -31.21
N GLU A 22 7.51 28.97 -32.14
CA GLU A 22 7.80 27.59 -31.76
C GLU A 22 8.69 27.67 -30.51
N ASP A 23 8.21 27.19 -29.37
CA ASP A 23 9.04 27.10 -28.20
C ASP A 23 10.17 26.14 -28.56
N VAL A 24 11.35 26.71 -28.84
CA VAL A 24 12.54 25.93 -29.15
C VAL A 24 12.98 25.31 -27.84
N TYR A 25 12.51 24.09 -27.59
CA TYR A 25 12.95 23.29 -26.46
C TYR A 25 14.44 22.95 -26.61
N PRO A 26 15.19 22.84 -25.51
CA PRO A 26 16.53 22.24 -25.54
C PRO A 26 16.48 20.83 -26.11
N THR A 27 17.62 20.35 -26.61
CA THR A 27 17.80 18.91 -26.87
C THR A 27 18.32 18.26 -25.60
N PHE A 28 17.62 17.22 -25.14
CA PHE A 28 17.95 16.48 -23.94
C PHE A 28 18.72 15.20 -24.28
N SER A 29 19.61 14.80 -23.38
CA SER A 29 20.39 13.56 -23.45
C SER A 29 20.22 12.76 -22.17
N PHE A 30 20.52 11.46 -22.24
CA PHE A 30 20.45 10.54 -21.11
C PHE A 30 21.82 9.91 -20.86
N ASP A 31 22.21 9.78 -19.60
CA ASP A 31 23.45 9.11 -19.23
C ASP A 31 23.28 7.58 -19.14
N GLU A 32 24.36 6.87 -18.78
CA GLU A 32 24.36 5.40 -18.65
C GLU A 32 23.38 4.88 -17.58
N ASN A 33 22.99 5.72 -16.62
CA ASN A 33 22.01 5.42 -15.57
C ASN A 33 20.58 5.85 -15.94
N GLY A 34 20.39 6.33 -17.17
CA GLY A 34 19.14 6.86 -17.67
C GLY A 34 18.74 8.20 -17.06
N GLU A 35 19.66 8.96 -16.45
CA GLU A 35 19.38 10.29 -15.93
C GLU A 35 19.39 11.34 -17.05
N CYS A 36 18.33 12.15 -17.12
CA CYS A 36 18.17 13.18 -18.15
C CYS A 36 19.00 14.44 -17.85
N TYR A 37 19.68 14.99 -18.85
CA TYR A 37 20.44 16.23 -18.78
C TYR A 37 20.44 17.00 -20.11
N ILE A 38 20.94 18.23 -20.09
CA ILE A 38 21.20 19.03 -21.30
C ILE A 38 22.72 19.14 -21.47
N PRO A 39 23.28 18.73 -22.63
CA PRO A 39 24.70 18.92 -22.94
C PRO A 39 25.10 20.41 -22.89
N ASP A 40 26.31 20.69 -22.39
CA ASP A 40 26.93 22.03 -22.39
C ASP A 40 26.10 23.15 -21.74
N ILE A 41 25.27 22.80 -20.77
CA ILE A 41 24.48 23.77 -20.03
C ILE A 41 25.37 24.73 -19.22
N SER A 42 25.03 26.02 -19.26
CA SER A 42 25.68 27.02 -18.41
C SER A 42 25.44 26.70 -16.94
N LYS A 43 26.50 26.71 -16.13
CA LYS A 43 26.42 26.47 -14.70
C LYS A 43 25.93 27.73 -13.98
N ILE A 44 24.96 27.56 -13.09
CA ILE A 44 24.49 28.56 -12.14
C ILE A 44 25.37 28.48 -10.89
N SER A 45 26.03 29.59 -10.55
CA SER A 45 26.89 29.63 -9.37
C SER A 45 26.09 29.50 -8.07
N MET A 46 26.74 29.07 -6.99
CA MET A 46 26.10 29.04 -5.66
C MET A 46 25.60 30.43 -5.22
N GLU A 47 26.33 31.49 -5.56
CA GLU A 47 25.94 32.88 -5.24
C GLU A 47 24.69 33.29 -6.01
N GLU A 48 24.62 32.95 -7.31
CA GLU A 48 23.46 33.21 -8.15
C GLU A 48 22.23 32.41 -7.69
N PHE A 49 22.41 31.13 -7.37
CA PHE A 49 21.35 30.29 -6.80
C PHE A 49 20.82 30.87 -5.49
N LYS A 50 21.70 31.19 -4.54
CA LYS A 50 21.30 31.74 -3.24
C LYS A 50 20.57 33.08 -3.38
N SER A 51 21.04 33.97 -4.25
CA SER A 51 20.42 35.29 -4.44
C SER A 51 19.10 35.23 -5.23
N SER A 52 18.91 34.21 -6.07
CA SER A 52 17.74 34.15 -6.98
C SER A 52 16.67 33.15 -6.56
N VAL A 53 17.02 32.10 -5.81
CA VAL A 53 16.13 30.97 -5.52
C VAL A 53 15.77 30.89 -4.04
N VAL A 54 16.76 31.03 -3.15
CA VAL A 54 16.57 30.91 -1.70
C VAL A 54 15.74 32.07 -1.17
N GLY A 55 14.79 31.77 -0.29
CA GLY A 55 13.80 32.70 0.26
C GLY A 55 12.56 32.88 -0.63
N TYR A 56 12.48 32.21 -1.78
CA TYR A 56 11.38 32.40 -2.73
C TYR A 56 10.55 31.13 -2.96
N GLY A 57 9.24 31.35 -3.14
CA GLY A 57 8.30 30.34 -3.64
C GLY A 57 8.33 30.28 -5.17
N TRP A 58 8.09 29.11 -5.73
CA TRP A 58 8.11 28.82 -7.16
C TRP A 58 6.86 28.05 -7.54
N LYS A 59 5.99 28.73 -8.31
CA LYS A 59 4.72 28.19 -8.78
C LYS A 59 4.92 27.47 -10.10
N HIS A 60 4.47 26.24 -10.20
CA HIS A 60 4.42 25.49 -11.45
C HIS A 60 3.57 26.23 -12.48
N VAL A 61 4.01 26.21 -13.74
CA VAL A 61 3.31 26.80 -14.88
C VAL A 61 2.92 25.72 -15.88
N ILE A 62 3.87 24.86 -16.27
CA ILE A 62 3.68 23.79 -17.26
C ILE A 62 4.82 22.78 -17.16
N THR A 63 4.54 21.52 -17.44
CA THR A 63 5.53 20.45 -17.59
C THR A 63 5.38 19.80 -18.96
N HIS A 64 6.48 19.61 -19.69
CA HIS A 64 6.48 18.81 -20.92
C HIS A 64 7.26 17.52 -20.69
N GLU A 65 6.65 16.36 -20.98
CA GLU A 65 7.37 15.08 -20.91
C GLU A 65 8.53 15.07 -21.91
N ILE A 66 9.71 14.65 -21.47
CA ILE A 66 10.88 14.47 -22.32
C ILE A 66 10.85 13.03 -22.85
N GLY A 67 10.65 12.90 -24.15
CA GLY A 67 10.68 11.62 -24.85
C GLY A 67 12.07 10.99 -24.87
N SER A 68 12.12 9.69 -25.15
CA SER A 68 13.38 8.94 -25.28
C SER A 68 14.26 9.42 -26.44
N ASP A 69 13.71 10.16 -27.39
CA ASP A 69 14.43 10.83 -28.46
C ASP A 69 15.01 12.20 -28.04
N GLY A 70 14.86 12.57 -26.76
CA GLY A 70 15.38 13.80 -26.19
C GLY A 70 14.55 15.05 -26.55
N LYS A 71 13.30 14.89 -27.00
CA LYS A 71 12.40 16.01 -27.34
C LYS A 71 11.23 16.12 -26.36
N CYS A 72 10.78 17.34 -26.13
CA CYS A 72 9.59 17.59 -25.32
C CYS A 72 8.28 17.27 -26.07
N SER A 73 7.30 16.76 -25.33
CA SER A 73 5.90 16.75 -25.75
C SER A 73 5.37 18.19 -25.86
N THR A 74 4.31 18.39 -26.65
CA THR A 74 3.71 19.71 -26.86
C THR A 74 2.57 20.02 -25.89
N LYS A 75 2.12 19.04 -25.12
CA LYS A 75 1.03 19.18 -24.14
C LYS A 75 1.60 19.27 -22.74
N ASP A 76 0.84 19.85 -21.82
CA ASP A 76 1.19 19.78 -20.40
C ASP A 76 1.04 18.32 -19.94
N TYR A 77 2.06 17.81 -19.25
CA TYR A 77 2.12 16.44 -18.75
C TYR A 77 0.96 16.16 -17.78
N TYR A 78 0.58 17.14 -16.97
CA TYR A 78 -0.50 16.99 -15.99
C TYR A 78 -1.89 17.22 -16.58
N GLU A 79 -2.01 17.63 -17.85
CA GLU A 79 -3.31 17.86 -18.50
C GLU A 79 -4.07 16.54 -18.65
N GLY A 80 -5.16 16.39 -17.89
CA GLY A 80 -6.03 15.21 -17.94
C GLY A 80 -5.50 14.00 -17.18
N LEU A 81 -4.46 14.16 -16.35
CA LEU A 81 -4.07 13.13 -15.39
C LEU A 81 -5.01 13.13 -14.19
N ASP A 82 -5.57 11.96 -13.88
CA ASP A 82 -6.31 11.71 -12.65
C ASP A 82 -5.34 11.26 -11.54
N GLY A 83 -5.46 11.86 -10.35
CA GLY A 83 -4.67 11.47 -9.17
C GLY A 83 -3.21 11.96 -9.12
N GLY A 84 -2.70 12.58 -10.19
CA GLY A 84 -1.35 13.14 -10.25
C GLY A 84 -1.35 14.63 -10.60
N GLY A 85 -0.58 15.44 -9.88
CA GLY A 85 -0.50 16.89 -10.09
C GLY A 85 0.91 17.44 -9.89
N SER A 86 1.14 18.66 -10.37
CA SER A 86 2.42 19.36 -10.23
C SER A 86 2.72 19.76 -8.78
N SER A 87 3.99 19.67 -8.40
CA SER A 87 4.48 20.24 -7.14
C SER A 87 4.77 21.74 -7.24
N GLN A 88 4.53 22.46 -6.14
CA GLN A 88 5.01 23.83 -5.93
C GLN A 88 6.18 23.82 -4.95
N TYR A 89 7.14 24.73 -5.08
CA TYR A 89 8.34 24.71 -4.24
C TYR A 89 8.52 25.99 -3.44
N TYR A 90 9.09 25.90 -2.25
CA TYR A 90 9.56 27.03 -1.46
C TYR A 90 10.92 26.72 -0.86
N PHE A 91 11.96 27.40 -1.35
CA PHE A 91 13.31 27.28 -0.82
C PHE A 91 13.43 28.15 0.43
N GLU A 92 12.94 27.65 1.56
CA GLU A 92 12.87 28.40 2.82
C GLU A 92 14.24 28.91 3.29
N SER A 93 15.29 28.13 3.06
CA SER A 93 16.68 28.50 3.35
C SER A 93 17.65 27.84 2.37
N SER A 94 18.96 28.05 2.56
CA SER A 94 19.99 27.36 1.77
C SER A 94 20.09 25.86 2.06
N GLU A 95 19.35 25.35 3.03
CA GLU A 95 19.40 23.97 3.51
C GLU A 95 18.01 23.34 3.65
N SER A 96 16.91 24.10 3.48
CA SER A 96 15.53 23.64 3.67
C SER A 96 14.68 23.97 2.43
N LEU A 97 14.05 22.94 1.87
CA LEU A 97 13.10 23.03 0.77
C LEU A 97 11.75 22.46 1.22
N LYS A 98 10.69 23.20 0.93
CA LYS A 98 9.30 22.73 1.04
C LYS A 98 8.73 22.44 -0.33
N GLU A 99 8.17 21.26 -0.49
CA GLU A 99 7.42 20.83 -1.66
C GLU A 99 5.95 20.73 -1.28
N TYR A 100 5.08 21.46 -1.98
CA TYR A 100 3.63 21.46 -1.78
C TYR A 100 2.96 20.65 -2.89
N MET A 101 2.17 19.65 -2.50
CA MET A 101 1.56 18.71 -3.43
C MET A 101 0.29 18.07 -2.86
N TYR A 102 -0.56 17.59 -3.76
CA TYR A 102 -1.60 16.64 -3.41
C TYR A 102 -1.02 15.23 -3.45
N VAL A 103 -1.30 14.42 -2.42
CA VAL A 103 -0.86 13.02 -2.38
C VAL A 103 -2.09 12.12 -2.32
N ASP A 104 -2.34 11.35 -3.39
CA ASP A 104 -3.52 10.48 -3.46
C ASP A 104 -3.47 9.32 -2.44
N ALA A 105 -2.27 8.80 -2.16
CA ALA A 105 -2.05 7.80 -1.12
C ALA A 105 -2.47 8.28 0.28
N PHE A 106 -2.49 9.59 0.49
CA PHE A 106 -2.88 10.26 1.73
C PHE A 106 -3.80 11.43 1.35
N PRO A 107 -5.06 11.22 0.96
CA PRO A 107 -5.86 12.16 0.14
C PRO A 107 -5.99 13.55 0.78
N ALA A 108 -4.95 14.36 0.59
CA ALA A 108 -4.67 15.54 1.36
C ALA A 108 -3.76 16.45 0.54
N ASN A 109 -4.06 17.75 0.65
CA ASN A 109 -3.12 18.79 0.26
C ASN A 109 -2.16 19.00 1.44
N GLY A 110 -0.87 18.78 1.17
CA GLY A 110 0.16 18.90 2.18
C GLY A 110 1.50 19.33 1.61
N TYR A 111 2.51 19.31 2.48
CA TYR A 111 3.87 19.62 2.13
C TYR A 111 4.86 18.63 2.73
N LEU A 112 5.95 18.41 2.01
CA LEU A 112 7.14 17.75 2.50
C LEU A 112 8.20 18.80 2.76
N THR A 113 8.84 18.74 3.93
CA THR A 113 10.04 19.52 4.24
C THR A 113 11.22 18.58 4.25
N TYR A 114 12.23 18.87 3.45
CA TYR A 114 13.43 18.07 3.44
C TYR A 114 14.69 18.92 3.24
N ALA A 115 15.79 18.43 3.80
CA ALA A 115 17.09 19.02 3.59
C ALA A 115 17.50 18.85 2.12
N TYR A 116 18.26 19.79 1.57
CA TYR A 116 18.79 19.63 0.21
C TYR A 116 20.23 20.12 0.11
N GLU A 117 20.92 19.58 -0.88
CA GLU A 117 22.24 20.06 -1.31
C GLU A 117 22.13 20.65 -2.70
N TYR A 118 22.87 21.74 -2.95
CA TYR A 118 23.03 22.31 -4.28
C TYR A 118 24.42 21.95 -4.82
N GLU A 119 24.45 21.05 -5.79
CA GLU A 119 25.65 20.41 -6.34
C GLU A 119 25.85 20.77 -7.82
N ASP A 120 27.09 20.65 -8.29
CA ASP A 120 27.49 20.75 -9.71
C ASP A 120 27.02 22.00 -10.47
N GLY A 121 26.65 23.03 -9.73
CA GLY A 121 26.21 24.32 -10.24
C GLY A 121 24.94 24.25 -11.07
N ASN A 122 24.05 23.27 -10.85
CA ASN A 122 22.67 23.23 -11.39
C ASN A 122 21.78 22.17 -10.70
N ARG A 123 22.33 21.27 -9.86
CA ARG A 123 21.60 20.13 -9.28
C ARG A 123 21.11 20.48 -7.87
N VAL A 124 19.84 20.20 -7.58
CA VAL A 124 19.29 20.15 -6.21
C VAL A 124 19.04 18.69 -5.87
N SER A 125 19.62 18.20 -4.78
CA SER A 125 19.53 16.81 -4.36
C SER A 125 19.04 16.69 -2.91
N ASN A 126 18.44 15.54 -2.57
CA ASN A 126 18.16 15.13 -1.20
C ASN A 126 18.77 13.74 -0.98
N ASN A 127 19.75 13.63 -0.07
CA ASN A 127 20.46 12.37 0.20
C ASN A 127 20.97 11.69 -1.09
N GLY A 128 21.52 12.47 -2.02
CA GLY A 128 22.01 12.02 -3.34
C GLY A 128 20.93 11.82 -4.41
N ASN A 129 19.64 11.74 -4.04
CA ASN A 129 18.54 11.64 -5.00
C ASN A 129 18.28 12.98 -5.67
N LEU A 130 18.05 12.98 -6.98
CA LEU A 130 17.70 14.18 -7.73
C LEU A 130 16.32 14.69 -7.27
N VAL A 131 16.27 15.91 -6.74
CA VAL A 131 15.01 16.65 -6.57
C VAL A 131 14.69 17.37 -7.86
N MET A 132 15.64 18.16 -8.37
CA MET A 132 15.52 18.84 -9.65
C MET A 132 16.88 19.24 -10.21
N ARG A 133 16.95 19.43 -11.53
CA ARG A 133 18.10 20.06 -12.19
C ARG A 133 17.68 21.38 -12.80
N ILE A 134 18.19 22.49 -12.28
CA ILE A 134 17.89 23.82 -12.77
C ILE A 134 18.59 24.01 -14.12
N VAL A 135 17.79 24.31 -15.13
CA VAL A 135 18.25 24.51 -16.51
C VAL A 135 18.49 25.99 -16.81
N SER A 136 17.65 26.86 -16.27
CA SER A 136 17.82 28.29 -16.45
C SER A 136 17.12 29.08 -15.35
N LEU A 137 17.76 30.17 -14.93
CA LEU A 137 17.15 31.21 -14.09
C LEU A 137 17.18 32.53 -14.86
N LYS A 138 16.00 33.05 -15.24
CA LYS A 138 15.88 34.31 -15.98
C LYS A 138 14.79 35.17 -15.33
N GLY A 139 15.21 36.13 -14.51
CA GLY A 139 14.29 36.95 -13.74
C GLY A 139 13.43 36.10 -12.80
N ASP A 140 12.11 36.18 -12.97
CA ASP A 140 11.14 35.42 -12.18
C ASP A 140 10.78 34.06 -12.80
N VAL A 141 11.54 33.58 -13.81
CA VAL A 141 11.29 32.29 -14.47
C VAL A 141 12.43 31.33 -14.19
N MET A 142 12.07 30.16 -13.65
CA MET A 142 12.97 29.03 -13.47
C MET A 142 12.51 27.90 -14.39
N LYS A 143 13.44 27.28 -15.10
CA LYS A 143 13.16 26.06 -15.87
C LYS A 143 13.99 24.93 -15.31
N ILE A 144 13.39 23.75 -15.16
CA ILE A 144 14.03 22.59 -14.54
C ILE A 144 13.83 21.34 -15.38
N ILE A 145 14.70 20.35 -15.15
CA ILE A 145 14.41 18.95 -15.41
C ILE A 145 13.99 18.33 -14.08
N ASP A 146 12.82 17.72 -14.04
CA ASP A 146 12.26 16.99 -12.90
C ASP A 146 12.05 15.51 -13.23
N TYR A 147 12.15 14.67 -12.20
CA TYR A 147 11.83 13.25 -12.30
C TYR A 147 10.34 13.05 -12.04
N LEU A 148 9.60 12.53 -13.03
CA LEU A 148 8.14 12.41 -12.98
C LEU A 148 7.68 11.03 -12.50
N GLY A 149 8.54 10.00 -12.62
CA GLY A 149 8.21 8.64 -12.20
C GLY A 149 8.94 7.57 -12.99
N ILE A 150 8.50 6.32 -12.84
CA ILE A 150 9.01 5.15 -13.55
C ILE A 150 7.85 4.38 -14.18
N ARG A 151 8.01 4.00 -15.44
CA ARG A 151 7.05 3.16 -16.16
C ARG A 151 7.12 1.72 -15.64
N ALA A 152 6.10 0.92 -15.92
CA ALA A 152 6.03 -0.48 -15.50
C ALA A 152 7.17 -1.35 -16.06
N ASP A 153 7.79 -0.93 -17.17
CA ASP A 153 8.96 -1.56 -17.79
C ASP A 153 10.30 -1.12 -17.18
N GLY A 154 10.28 -0.26 -16.15
CA GLY A 154 11.47 0.24 -15.47
C GLY A 154 12.08 1.50 -16.08
N VAL A 155 11.49 2.07 -17.14
CA VAL A 155 12.00 3.30 -17.77
C VAL A 155 11.62 4.53 -16.95
N LYS A 156 12.62 5.34 -16.58
CA LYS A 156 12.42 6.63 -15.88
C LYS A 156 11.78 7.67 -16.80
N ILE A 157 10.86 8.45 -16.26
CA ILE A 157 10.18 9.54 -16.95
C ILE A 157 10.71 10.86 -16.40
N TYR A 158 11.05 11.78 -17.30
CA TYR A 158 11.51 13.12 -16.96
C TYR A 158 10.63 14.19 -17.60
N GLY A 159 10.48 15.31 -16.92
CA GLY A 159 9.78 16.49 -17.41
C GLY A 159 10.74 17.65 -17.62
N TYR A 160 10.35 18.53 -18.53
CA TYR A 160 10.89 19.87 -18.63
C TYR A 160 9.84 20.85 -18.11
N SER A 161 10.06 21.33 -16.89
CA SER A 161 9.07 22.10 -16.16
C SER A 161 9.45 23.58 -16.09
N THR A 162 8.46 24.45 -16.29
CA THR A 162 8.60 25.90 -16.11
C THR A 162 7.91 26.32 -14.82
N TYR A 163 8.63 27.09 -14.03
CA TYR A 163 8.19 27.67 -12.77
C TYR A 163 8.29 29.19 -12.81
N ARG A 164 7.38 29.86 -12.12
CA ARG A 164 7.39 31.30 -11.90
C ARG A 164 7.58 31.62 -10.42
N ARG A 165 8.42 32.60 -10.10
CA ARG A 165 8.58 33.11 -8.74
C ARG A 165 7.24 33.64 -8.22
N MET A 166 6.85 33.17 -7.04
CA MET A 166 5.67 33.63 -6.31
C MET A 166 5.94 35.00 -5.68
N SER A 167 4.92 35.85 -5.66
CA SER A 167 4.88 36.95 -4.69
C SER A 167 4.70 36.42 -3.26
N SER A 168 4.96 37.23 -2.24
CA SER A 168 4.71 36.87 -0.84
C SER A 168 3.25 36.51 -0.57
N GLY A 169 2.30 37.18 -1.23
CA GLY A 169 0.87 36.86 -1.16
C GLY A 169 0.56 35.48 -1.74
N GLU A 170 1.08 35.18 -2.94
CA GLU A 170 0.87 33.87 -3.58
C GLU A 170 1.49 32.72 -2.77
N LEU A 171 2.67 32.93 -2.18
CA LEU A 171 3.29 31.94 -1.30
C LEU A 171 2.40 31.68 -0.06
N THR A 172 1.82 32.73 0.52
CA THR A 172 0.90 32.60 1.66
C THR A 172 -0.37 31.84 1.26
N GLU A 173 -0.93 32.09 0.07
CA GLU A 173 -2.07 31.35 -0.46
C GLU A 173 -1.76 29.86 -0.63
N VAL A 174 -0.58 29.53 -1.18
CA VAL A 174 -0.12 28.13 -1.31
C VAL A 174 0.05 27.49 0.07
N GLN A 175 0.71 28.14 1.01
CA GLN A 175 0.87 27.61 2.37
C GLN A 175 -0.47 27.31 3.05
N ASN A 176 -1.48 28.14 2.82
CA ASN A 176 -2.83 27.91 3.35
C ASN A 176 -3.58 26.79 2.62
N ALA A 177 -3.36 26.62 1.32
CA ALA A 177 -3.99 25.57 0.51
C ALA A 177 -3.45 24.17 0.81
N TYR A 178 -2.21 24.07 1.30
CA TYR A 178 -1.50 22.83 1.61
C TYR A 178 -1.08 22.78 3.09
N PRO A 179 -2.04 22.70 4.05
CA PRO A 179 -1.75 22.88 5.47
C PRO A 179 -1.16 21.64 6.16
N THR A 180 -1.11 20.49 5.49
CA THR A 180 -0.78 19.21 6.12
C THR A 180 0.73 18.94 6.04
N ASP A 181 1.40 18.81 7.17
CA ASP A 181 2.79 18.35 7.21
C ASP A 181 2.87 16.84 6.92
N LEU A 182 3.45 16.47 5.79
CA LEU A 182 3.63 15.08 5.36
C LEU A 182 5.06 14.57 5.62
N SER A 183 5.94 15.41 6.17
CA SER A 183 7.38 15.12 6.31
C SER A 183 7.66 14.01 7.32
N ASN A 184 6.77 13.82 8.30
CA ASN A 184 6.96 12.93 9.44
C ASN A 184 5.71 12.06 9.70
N ILE A 185 5.11 11.50 8.65
CA ILE A 185 3.98 10.56 8.81
C ILE A 185 4.49 9.31 9.52
N LYS A 186 3.95 9.06 10.72
CA LYS A 186 4.28 7.86 11.51
C LYS A 186 3.51 6.66 10.99
N ASN A 187 4.06 5.46 11.17
CA ASN A 187 3.25 4.25 11.03
C ASN A 187 2.32 4.13 12.24
N ILE A 188 1.19 3.46 12.06
CA ILE A 188 0.39 3.01 13.21
C ILE A 188 1.13 1.86 13.87
N THR A 189 1.33 1.96 15.17
CA THR A 189 1.93 0.89 15.97
C THR A 189 0.95 0.48 17.06
N THR A 190 0.82 -0.81 17.30
CA THR A 190 -0.04 -1.38 18.35
C THR A 190 0.78 -2.32 19.24
N SER A 191 0.24 -2.72 20.38
CA SER A 191 0.84 -3.78 21.23
C SER A 191 0.63 -5.21 20.69
N ILE A 192 0.02 -5.34 19.51
CA ILE A 192 -0.23 -6.61 18.84
C ILE A 192 1.05 -7.12 18.19
N ASN A 193 1.37 -8.39 18.41
CA ASN A 193 2.60 -9.00 17.92
C ASN A 193 2.44 -9.81 16.63
N ASN A 194 1.21 -10.14 16.23
CA ASN A 194 0.93 -11.01 15.09
C ASN A 194 -0.25 -10.47 14.26
N GLU A 195 -0.23 -10.69 12.95
CA GLU A 195 -1.38 -10.40 12.07
C GLU A 195 -2.56 -11.32 12.36
N VAL A 196 -2.32 -12.49 12.96
CA VAL A 196 -3.34 -13.45 13.40
C VAL A 196 -3.21 -13.63 14.90
N ASN A 197 -4.23 -13.22 15.64
CA ASN A 197 -4.29 -13.32 17.09
C ASN A 197 -5.34 -14.35 17.48
N ILE A 198 -4.95 -15.28 18.35
CA ILE A 198 -5.79 -16.40 18.77
C ILE A 198 -5.96 -16.31 20.27
N ILE A 199 -7.21 -16.30 20.71
CA ILE A 199 -7.56 -16.13 22.11
C ILE A 199 -8.34 -17.34 22.64
N SER A 200 -8.30 -17.49 23.97
CA SER A 200 -9.25 -18.31 24.71
C SER A 200 -10.39 -17.40 25.19
N GLY A 201 -11.64 -17.81 24.98
CA GLY A 201 -12.81 -16.99 25.27
C GLY A 201 -13.10 -15.94 24.19
N ASN A 202 -13.86 -14.90 24.53
CA ASN A 202 -14.37 -13.93 23.56
C ASN A 202 -13.85 -12.50 23.75
N GLN A 203 -12.89 -12.26 24.64
CA GLN A 203 -12.35 -10.92 24.89
C GLN A 203 -10.89 -10.81 24.47
N PHE A 204 -10.55 -9.68 23.85
CA PHE A 204 -9.19 -9.32 23.46
C PHE A 204 -8.96 -7.84 23.74
N GLU A 205 -7.77 -7.50 24.20
CA GLU A 205 -7.39 -6.12 24.51
C GLU A 205 -6.02 -5.82 23.90
N PHE A 206 -5.85 -4.60 23.41
CA PHE A 206 -4.57 -4.10 22.91
C PHE A 206 -4.49 -2.57 23.06
N ASP A 207 -3.29 -2.04 22.90
CA ASP A 207 -3.04 -0.59 22.98
C ASP A 207 -2.57 -0.06 21.62
N VAL A 208 -3.00 1.14 21.26
CA VAL A 208 -2.50 1.89 20.09
C VAL A 208 -1.38 2.81 20.55
N LEU A 209 -0.16 2.52 20.13
CA LEU A 209 1.07 3.14 20.65
C LEU A 209 1.54 4.36 19.83
N SER A 210 1.16 4.43 18.55
CA SER A 210 1.52 5.55 17.67
C SER A 210 0.50 5.72 16.55
N TYR A 211 0.15 6.98 16.24
CA TYR A 211 -0.80 7.35 15.19
C TYR A 211 -0.67 8.83 14.82
N ASN A 212 -1.26 9.22 13.68
CA ASN A 212 -1.25 10.56 13.13
C ASN A 212 -2.59 11.28 13.38
N GLY A 213 -2.71 12.00 14.49
CA GLY A 213 -3.90 12.79 14.82
C GLY A 213 -4.90 11.97 15.62
N SER A 214 -6.09 11.71 15.08
CA SER A 214 -7.09 10.81 15.68
C SER A 214 -7.09 9.46 14.96
N TYR A 215 -7.48 8.41 15.66
CA TYR A 215 -7.62 7.07 15.10
C TYR A 215 -9.02 6.50 15.32
N SER A 216 -9.32 5.43 14.60
CA SER A 216 -10.55 4.65 14.72
C SER A 216 -10.23 3.16 14.62
N VAL A 217 -11.04 2.34 15.27
CA VAL A 217 -10.96 0.88 15.19
C VAL A 217 -12.30 0.36 14.71
N LYS A 218 -12.29 -0.48 13.68
CA LYS A 218 -13.49 -1.03 13.06
C LYS A 218 -13.32 -2.51 12.76
N ALA A 219 -14.42 -3.25 12.85
CA ALA A 219 -14.50 -4.57 12.26
C ALA A 219 -14.99 -4.46 10.82
N THR A 220 -14.51 -5.33 9.92
CA THR A 220 -15.07 -5.44 8.56
C THR A 220 -16.54 -5.81 8.59
N ASN A 221 -16.95 -6.62 9.57
CA ASN A 221 -18.33 -6.97 9.82
C ASN A 221 -18.72 -6.56 11.24
N GLU A 222 -19.59 -5.56 11.37
CA GLU A 222 -19.95 -4.99 12.67
C GLU A 222 -20.68 -5.99 13.59
N GLU A 223 -21.28 -7.05 13.07
CA GLU A 223 -21.91 -8.08 13.92
C GLU A 223 -20.89 -9.11 14.45
N SER A 224 -19.60 -9.03 14.06
CA SER A 224 -18.60 -10.01 14.53
C SER A 224 -18.08 -9.72 15.92
N CYS A 225 -18.12 -8.45 16.35
CA CYS A 225 -17.62 -8.04 17.64
C CYS A 225 -18.14 -6.66 18.08
N GLU A 226 -18.14 -6.43 19.38
CA GLU A 226 -18.29 -5.12 20.00
C GLU A 226 -16.89 -4.53 20.26
N ILE A 227 -16.66 -3.27 19.88
CA ILE A 227 -15.38 -2.57 20.07
C ILE A 227 -15.61 -1.38 21.00
N THR A 228 -14.80 -1.27 22.05
CA THR A 228 -14.78 -0.12 22.97
C THR A 228 -13.38 0.45 23.04
N CYS A 229 -13.25 1.78 22.91
CA CYS A 229 -11.98 2.49 23.04
C CYS A 229 -12.00 3.38 24.28
N ASP A 230 -11.02 3.21 25.16
CA ASP A 230 -10.76 4.07 26.33
C ASP A 230 -9.37 4.69 26.19
N GLY A 231 -9.32 5.89 25.62
CA GLY A 231 -8.06 6.52 25.21
C GLY A 231 -7.35 5.69 24.14
N ASP A 232 -6.12 5.26 24.44
CA ASP A 232 -5.30 4.43 23.56
C ASP A 232 -5.51 2.92 23.80
N HIS A 233 -6.30 2.55 24.81
CA HIS A 233 -6.61 1.17 25.15
C HIS A 233 -7.89 0.71 24.46
N VAL A 234 -7.83 -0.40 23.74
CA VAL A 234 -8.92 -0.94 22.93
C VAL A 234 -9.34 -2.30 23.46
N LYS A 235 -10.64 -2.47 23.68
CA LYS A 235 -11.27 -3.74 24.05
C LYS A 235 -12.16 -4.24 22.93
N ILE A 236 -11.98 -5.49 22.56
CA ILE A 236 -12.79 -6.20 21.59
C ILE A 236 -13.49 -7.35 22.31
N LYS A 237 -14.82 -7.42 22.19
CA LYS A 237 -15.62 -8.56 22.59
C LYS A 237 -16.20 -9.22 21.36
N LEU A 238 -15.69 -10.39 21.00
CA LEU A 238 -16.17 -11.21 19.91
C LEU A 238 -17.62 -11.67 20.17
N LEU A 239 -18.44 -11.55 19.12
CA LEU A 239 -19.81 -12.08 19.04
C LEU A 239 -19.87 -13.34 18.15
N THR A 240 -18.93 -13.45 17.21
CA THR A 240 -18.65 -14.65 16.40
C THR A 240 -17.23 -15.12 16.66
N ASN A 241 -16.88 -16.35 16.28
CA ASN A 241 -15.56 -16.90 16.61
C ASN A 241 -14.37 -16.26 15.88
N GLY A 242 -14.60 -15.31 14.98
CA GLY A 242 -13.53 -14.48 14.45
C GLY A 242 -14.01 -13.14 13.91
N ALA A 243 -13.05 -12.24 13.71
CA ALA A 243 -13.25 -10.88 13.21
C ALA A 243 -11.99 -10.38 12.47
N TYR A 244 -12.19 -9.59 11.41
CA TYR A 244 -11.14 -8.78 10.80
C TYR A 244 -11.21 -7.36 11.33
N ILE A 245 -10.12 -6.87 11.91
CA ILE A 245 -10.06 -5.58 12.58
C ILE A 245 -9.10 -4.66 11.83
N THR A 246 -9.56 -3.45 11.55
CA THR A 246 -8.77 -2.38 10.96
C THR A 246 -8.66 -1.24 11.98
N VAL A 247 -7.44 -0.87 12.34
CA VAL A 247 -7.10 0.35 13.06
C VAL A 247 -6.65 1.37 12.00
N SER A 248 -7.32 2.51 11.91
CA SER A 248 -7.00 3.56 10.93
C SER A 248 -6.81 4.90 11.60
N ASP A 249 -5.79 5.65 11.19
CA ASP A 249 -5.62 7.06 11.51
C ASP A 249 -5.86 7.91 10.25
N ARG A 250 -5.43 9.18 10.27
CA ARG A 250 -5.60 10.07 9.14
C ARG A 250 -4.90 9.60 7.84
N PHE A 251 -3.83 8.82 7.93
CA PHE A 251 -2.93 8.50 6.81
C PHE A 251 -2.63 7.00 6.65
N ARG A 252 -2.75 6.21 7.71
CA ARG A 252 -2.29 4.82 7.77
C ARG A 252 -3.40 3.93 8.29
N HIS A 253 -3.25 2.64 8.01
CA HIS A 253 -4.04 1.58 8.60
C HIS A 253 -3.12 0.44 9.06
N PHE A 254 -3.56 -0.25 10.11
CA PHE A 254 -3.01 -1.50 10.60
C PHE A 254 -4.16 -2.51 10.69
N GLU A 255 -3.97 -3.71 10.17
CA GLU A 255 -5.02 -4.72 10.08
C GLU A 255 -4.58 -6.02 10.72
N PHE A 256 -5.51 -6.71 11.37
CA PHE A 256 -5.26 -8.03 11.94
C PHE A 256 -6.54 -8.87 11.99
N SER A 257 -6.35 -10.18 12.03
CA SER A 257 -7.41 -11.16 12.25
C SER A 257 -7.39 -11.61 13.71
N LEU A 258 -8.56 -11.68 14.31
CA LEU A 258 -8.77 -12.21 15.65
C LEU A 258 -9.64 -13.46 15.57
N PHE A 259 -9.23 -14.54 16.22
CA PHE A 259 -9.99 -15.79 16.30
C PHE A 259 -10.09 -16.29 17.73
N SER A 260 -11.24 -16.84 18.09
CA SER A 260 -11.46 -17.57 19.34
C SER A 260 -11.39 -19.07 19.10
N THR A 261 -10.70 -19.77 20.00
CA THR A 261 -10.72 -21.24 20.08
C THR A 261 -11.72 -21.78 21.09
N ASP A 262 -12.61 -20.93 21.58
CA ASP A 262 -13.71 -21.33 22.46
C ASP A 262 -14.76 -22.12 21.66
N GLU A 263 -14.98 -23.37 22.05
CA GLU A 263 -15.94 -24.28 21.41
C GLU A 263 -17.36 -23.72 21.44
N GLU A 264 -17.70 -22.87 22.42
CA GLU A 264 -19.04 -22.25 22.48
C GLU A 264 -19.26 -21.25 21.35
N MET A 265 -18.19 -20.70 20.77
CA MET A 265 -18.25 -19.75 19.66
C MET A 265 -18.25 -20.44 18.30
N GLU A 266 -17.94 -21.73 18.23
CA GLU A 266 -17.89 -22.48 16.98
C GLU A 266 -19.25 -22.46 16.25
N PRO A 267 -19.25 -22.41 14.91
CA PRO A 267 -20.48 -22.47 14.13
C PRO A 267 -21.21 -23.79 14.38
N LYS A 268 -22.49 -23.71 14.76
CA LYS A 268 -23.30 -24.89 15.15
C LYS A 268 -23.94 -25.65 14.00
N GLY A 269 -23.81 -25.25 12.73
CA GLY A 269 -24.77 -25.72 11.71
C GLY A 269 -24.44 -25.57 10.24
N THR A 270 -23.18 -25.68 9.81
CA THR A 270 -22.83 -25.46 8.39
C THR A 270 -21.77 -26.43 7.90
N ASP A 271 -22.16 -27.68 7.67
CA ASP A 271 -21.35 -28.64 6.91
C ASP A 271 -21.70 -28.57 5.42
N ILE A 272 -21.00 -27.69 4.70
CA ILE A 272 -21.26 -27.43 3.27
C ILE A 272 -20.26 -28.17 2.39
N TYR A 273 -19.02 -28.31 2.86
CA TYR A 273 -17.90 -28.89 2.13
C TYR A 273 -17.39 -30.18 2.78
N ASP A 274 -16.84 -31.07 1.97
CA ASP A 274 -15.99 -32.17 2.42
C ASP A 274 -14.59 -32.02 1.84
N LEU A 275 -13.59 -32.50 2.59
CA LEU A 275 -12.23 -32.62 2.06
C LEU A 275 -12.16 -33.83 1.11
N SER A 276 -11.34 -33.75 0.06
CA SER A 276 -11.04 -34.91 -0.79
C SER A 276 -10.52 -36.10 0.01
N TYR A 277 -9.77 -35.82 1.08
CA TYR A 277 -9.37 -36.77 2.11
C TYR A 277 -9.13 -36.01 3.42
N ASN A 278 -9.42 -36.65 4.55
CA ASN A 278 -9.29 -36.08 5.90
C ASN A 278 -8.17 -36.72 6.73
N GLU A 279 -7.46 -37.69 6.18
CA GLU A 279 -6.28 -38.29 6.81
C GLU A 279 -5.20 -38.49 5.75
N VAL A 280 -3.93 -38.38 6.15
CA VAL A 280 -2.77 -38.80 5.35
C VAL A 280 -1.79 -39.59 6.21
N VAL A 281 -1.12 -40.56 5.58
CA VAL A 281 -0.01 -41.29 6.18
C VAL A 281 1.28 -40.89 5.48
N PHE A 282 2.38 -40.75 6.22
CA PHE A 282 3.69 -40.52 5.62
C PHE A 282 4.77 -41.37 6.27
N ASN A 283 5.85 -41.62 5.53
CA ASN A 283 7.02 -42.35 6.03
C ASN A 283 8.23 -41.45 6.27
N LYS A 284 9.34 -42.04 6.74
CA LYS A 284 10.56 -41.31 7.10
C LYS A 284 11.25 -40.60 5.92
N ASN A 285 10.91 -40.98 4.69
CA ASN A 285 11.40 -40.33 3.47
C ASN A 285 10.46 -39.20 3.01
N MET A 286 9.46 -38.81 3.82
CA MET A 286 8.41 -37.85 3.46
C MET A 286 7.59 -38.28 2.24
N GLU A 287 7.44 -39.59 2.04
CA GLU A 287 6.53 -40.13 1.03
C GLU A 287 5.14 -40.21 1.67
N PHE A 288 4.19 -39.48 1.09
CA PHE A 288 2.81 -39.42 1.58
C PHE A 288 1.93 -40.42 0.83
N ILE A 289 0.93 -40.97 1.53
CA ILE A 289 -0.04 -41.90 0.98
C ILE A 289 -1.44 -41.44 1.39
N GLU A 290 -2.33 -41.33 0.40
CA GLU A 290 -3.75 -41.12 0.62
C GLU A 290 -4.43 -42.41 1.11
N PRO A 291 -5.12 -42.41 2.26
CA PRO A 291 -5.70 -43.64 2.84
C PRO A 291 -6.83 -44.28 2.04
N SER A 292 -7.65 -43.48 1.35
CA SER A 292 -8.83 -43.92 0.58
C SER A 292 -8.45 -44.71 -0.68
N GLU A 293 -7.40 -44.28 -1.37
CA GLU A 293 -6.99 -44.83 -2.68
C GLU A 293 -5.64 -45.56 -2.64
N ASN A 294 -4.95 -45.56 -1.49
CA ASN A 294 -3.59 -46.07 -1.31
C ASN A 294 -2.62 -45.52 -2.39
N ARG A 295 -2.80 -44.24 -2.72
CA ARG A 295 -2.09 -43.56 -3.80
C ARG A 295 -0.94 -42.72 -3.24
N PRO A 296 0.27 -42.75 -3.85
CA PRO A 296 1.36 -41.89 -3.44
C PRO A 296 1.04 -40.42 -3.75
N LEU A 297 1.35 -39.55 -2.79
CA LEU A 297 1.20 -38.10 -2.86
C LEU A 297 2.58 -37.43 -2.79
N SER A 298 2.79 -36.44 -3.66
CA SER A 298 3.97 -35.57 -3.62
C SER A 298 3.78 -34.48 -2.56
N TYR A 299 4.69 -34.36 -1.58
CA TYR A 299 4.63 -33.29 -0.58
C TYR A 299 4.57 -31.89 -1.20
N GLU A 300 5.39 -31.65 -2.23
CA GLU A 300 5.52 -30.34 -2.88
C GLU A 300 4.30 -29.92 -3.71
N ASN A 301 3.61 -30.88 -4.32
CA ASN A 301 2.62 -30.63 -5.36
C ASN A 301 1.20 -31.12 -5.02
N SER A 302 1.04 -31.90 -3.95
CA SER A 302 -0.27 -32.41 -3.58
C SER A 302 -1.06 -31.40 -2.77
N SER A 303 -2.37 -31.46 -2.93
CA SER A 303 -3.29 -30.54 -2.29
C SER A 303 -4.56 -31.27 -1.89
N ILE A 304 -5.14 -30.84 -0.79
CA ILE A 304 -6.46 -31.24 -0.34
C ILE A 304 -7.48 -30.36 -1.06
N GLY A 305 -8.37 -30.98 -1.82
CA GLY A 305 -9.50 -30.31 -2.44
C GLY A 305 -10.66 -30.15 -1.45
N THR A 306 -11.48 -29.13 -1.68
CA THR A 306 -12.80 -29.00 -1.04
C THR A 306 -13.88 -29.31 -2.07
N THR A 307 -14.85 -30.16 -1.71
CA THR A 307 -15.97 -30.54 -2.58
C THR A 307 -17.27 -30.18 -1.87
N THR A 308 -18.20 -29.53 -2.57
CA THR A 308 -19.52 -29.23 -1.99
C THR A 308 -20.35 -30.51 -1.84
N ARG A 309 -21.11 -30.60 -0.76
CA ARG A 309 -22.10 -31.67 -0.56
C ARG A 309 -23.28 -31.55 -1.52
N ASP A 310 -23.89 -32.70 -1.84
CA ASP A 310 -25.08 -32.78 -2.68
C ASP A 310 -26.20 -31.86 -2.15
N GLY A 311 -26.77 -31.04 -3.03
CA GLY A 311 -27.79 -30.03 -2.68
C GLY A 311 -27.25 -28.60 -2.52
N TYR A 312 -25.93 -28.41 -2.46
CA TYR A 312 -25.28 -27.08 -2.44
C TYR A 312 -24.63 -26.75 -3.80
N SER A 313 -25.34 -27.00 -4.90
CA SER A 313 -24.87 -26.74 -6.26
C SER A 313 -24.77 -25.23 -6.53
N GLY A 314 -23.60 -24.64 -6.27
CA GLY A 314 -23.33 -23.23 -6.60
C GLY A 314 -22.20 -22.58 -5.80
N SER A 315 -21.83 -23.13 -4.64
CA SER A 315 -20.75 -22.58 -3.81
C SER A 315 -19.43 -23.32 -4.07
N ILE A 316 -18.83 -23.19 -5.25
CA ILE A 316 -17.43 -23.60 -5.37
C ILE A 316 -16.60 -22.52 -4.70
N ILE A 317 -15.72 -22.90 -3.78
CA ILE A 317 -14.63 -22.03 -3.32
C ILE A 317 -13.77 -21.73 -4.55
N SER A 318 -14.15 -20.69 -5.29
CA SER A 318 -13.59 -20.38 -6.60
C SER A 318 -12.34 -19.52 -6.47
N HIS A 319 -11.56 -19.43 -7.55
CA HIS A 319 -10.43 -18.50 -7.68
C HIS A 319 -10.79 -17.05 -7.29
N TYR A 320 -12.06 -16.66 -7.42
CA TYR A 320 -12.52 -15.29 -7.17
C TYR A 320 -12.99 -15.03 -5.74
N ASN A 321 -13.21 -16.08 -4.94
CA ASN A 321 -13.61 -15.91 -3.55
C ASN A 321 -12.38 -16.11 -2.66
N ARG A 322 -11.92 -15.03 -2.00
CA ARG A 322 -10.80 -15.10 -1.05
C ARG A 322 -11.25 -15.91 0.16
N SER A 323 -11.04 -17.21 0.10
CA SER A 323 -11.31 -18.12 1.20
C SER A 323 -10.01 -18.49 1.89
N TYR A 324 -10.08 -18.55 3.21
CA TYR A 324 -8.93 -18.86 4.03
C TYR A 324 -9.27 -20.06 4.91
N MET A 325 -8.24 -20.81 5.26
CA MET A 325 -8.29 -21.91 6.20
C MET A 325 -7.57 -21.45 7.47
N LEU A 326 -8.27 -21.31 8.57
CA LEU A 326 -7.63 -21.23 9.88
C LEU A 326 -7.29 -22.67 10.30
N VAL A 327 -6.01 -22.98 10.36
CA VAL A 327 -5.53 -24.30 10.79
C VAL A 327 -5.23 -24.23 12.27
N VAL A 328 -5.95 -24.97 13.10
CA VAL A 328 -5.73 -25.07 14.55
C VAL A 328 -5.19 -26.46 14.89
N ASP A 329 -4.04 -26.55 15.52
CA ASP A 329 -3.47 -27.83 15.97
C ASP A 329 -3.94 -28.24 17.39
N THR A 330 -3.53 -29.43 17.84
CA THR A 330 -3.89 -29.95 19.17
C THR A 330 -3.37 -29.10 20.33
N ASP A 331 -2.34 -28.28 20.10
CA ASP A 331 -1.77 -27.37 21.10
C ASP A 331 -2.43 -25.97 21.05
N LYS A 332 -3.54 -25.84 20.29
CA LYS A 332 -4.27 -24.59 20.02
C LYS A 332 -3.43 -23.52 19.33
N LYS A 333 -2.31 -23.89 18.70
CA LYS A 333 -1.63 -22.97 17.80
C LYS A 333 -2.44 -22.90 16.52
N ALA A 334 -2.65 -21.69 16.03
CA ALA A 334 -3.33 -21.51 14.76
C ALA A 334 -2.56 -20.63 13.79
N ARG A 335 -2.84 -20.83 12.51
CA ARG A 335 -2.31 -20.03 11.41
C ARG A 335 -3.32 -19.96 10.30
N LEU A 336 -3.30 -18.86 9.58
CA LEU A 336 -4.20 -18.62 8.47
C LEU A 336 -3.51 -18.98 7.16
N ILE A 337 -4.12 -19.85 6.37
CA ILE A 337 -3.62 -20.26 5.06
C ILE A 337 -4.60 -19.78 3.98
N HIS A 338 -4.07 -19.21 2.91
CA HIS A 338 -4.89 -18.81 1.77
C HIS A 338 -5.18 -20.01 0.88
N LEU A 339 -6.46 -20.24 0.55
CA LEU A 339 -6.83 -21.31 -0.36
C LEU A 339 -6.53 -20.90 -1.80
N GLN A 340 -5.68 -21.67 -2.48
CA GLN A 340 -5.34 -21.43 -3.87
C GLN A 340 -6.31 -22.22 -4.76
N ASN A 341 -7.24 -21.52 -5.43
CA ASN A 341 -8.28 -22.16 -6.25
C ASN A 341 -9.13 -23.18 -5.45
N GLY A 342 -9.45 -22.86 -4.20
CA GLY A 342 -10.20 -23.76 -3.31
C GLY A 342 -9.44 -24.99 -2.82
N ARG A 343 -8.11 -25.00 -2.99
CA ARG A 343 -7.22 -26.09 -2.57
C ARG A 343 -6.28 -25.63 -1.46
N LEU A 344 -6.01 -26.55 -0.54
CA LEU A 344 -5.01 -26.41 0.51
C LEU A 344 -3.81 -27.29 0.17
N TYR A 345 -2.64 -26.70 -0.05
CA TYR A 345 -1.43 -27.49 -0.36
C TYR A 345 -0.88 -28.17 0.89
N LEU A 346 -0.44 -29.43 0.75
CA LEU A 346 0.09 -30.20 1.88
C LEU A 346 1.29 -29.51 2.53
N LYS A 347 2.21 -28.95 1.75
CA LYS A 347 3.37 -28.22 2.29
C LYS A 347 3.02 -26.98 3.12
N GLU A 348 1.88 -26.34 2.86
CA GLU A 348 1.41 -25.20 3.66
C GLU A 348 0.72 -25.70 4.95
N LEU A 349 -0.01 -26.82 4.85
CA LEU A 349 -0.66 -27.47 5.99
C LEU A 349 0.32 -28.22 6.90
N LEU A 350 1.43 -28.72 6.39
CA LEU A 350 2.32 -29.63 7.11
C LEU A 350 3.76 -29.12 7.03
N PRO A 351 4.15 -28.13 7.85
CA PRO A 351 5.52 -27.68 7.92
C PRO A 351 6.49 -28.85 8.17
N GLU A 352 7.65 -28.84 7.52
CA GLU A 352 8.64 -29.92 7.58
C GLU A 352 9.05 -30.26 9.02
N GLU A 353 9.25 -29.23 9.85
CA GLU A 353 9.54 -29.37 11.28
C GLU A 353 8.50 -30.20 12.05
N THR A 354 7.22 -30.08 11.67
CA THR A 354 6.14 -30.82 12.30
C THR A 354 6.21 -32.30 11.92
N LEU A 355 6.52 -32.58 10.65
CA LEU A 355 6.69 -33.96 10.16
C LEU A 355 7.90 -34.63 10.80
N LEU A 356 9.03 -33.92 10.89
CA LEU A 356 10.24 -34.40 11.56
C LEU A 356 9.97 -34.72 13.03
N SER A 357 9.22 -33.88 13.75
CA SER A 357 8.82 -34.15 15.14
C SER A 357 7.99 -35.44 15.29
N LEU A 358 7.14 -35.76 14.30
CA LEU A 358 6.39 -37.02 14.32
C LEU A 358 7.29 -38.23 14.07
N VAL A 359 8.26 -38.13 13.15
CA VAL A 359 9.26 -39.19 12.91
C VAL A 359 10.05 -39.47 14.19
N GLU A 360 10.49 -38.42 14.90
CA GLU A 360 11.20 -38.54 16.18
C GLU A 360 10.36 -39.21 17.27
N LYS A 361 9.04 -38.97 17.29
CA LYS A 361 8.10 -39.61 18.23
C LYS A 361 7.89 -41.10 17.95
N GLY A 362 8.28 -41.60 16.78
CA GLY A 362 8.26 -43.02 16.42
C GLY A 362 6.97 -43.49 15.75
N ASN A 363 7.02 -44.72 15.21
CA ASN A 363 5.96 -45.33 14.39
C ASN A 363 4.57 -45.24 15.03
N GLY A 364 3.58 -44.80 14.26
CA GLY A 364 2.19 -44.62 14.71
C GLY A 364 1.91 -43.28 15.40
N SER A 365 2.92 -42.42 15.56
CA SER A 365 2.70 -41.05 16.03
C SER A 365 1.78 -40.27 15.08
N SER A 366 0.95 -39.40 15.63
CA SER A 366 0.00 -38.62 14.83
C SER A 366 -0.23 -37.23 15.40
N ILE A 367 -0.66 -36.31 14.53
CA ILE A 367 -1.20 -35.00 14.89
C ILE A 367 -2.56 -34.83 14.22
N SER A 368 -3.49 -34.21 14.94
CA SER A 368 -4.80 -33.83 14.42
C SER A 368 -4.90 -32.32 14.32
N TYR A 369 -5.58 -31.86 13.28
CA TYR A 369 -5.91 -30.47 13.06
C TYR A 369 -7.40 -30.29 12.99
N LYS A 370 -7.84 -29.14 13.49
CA LYS A 370 -9.15 -28.57 13.21
C LYS A 370 -8.96 -27.54 12.10
N LEU A 371 -9.42 -27.86 10.90
CA LEU A 371 -9.36 -26.96 9.74
C LEU A 371 -10.66 -26.16 9.69
N GLU A 372 -10.56 -24.87 9.99
CA GLU A 372 -11.69 -23.97 10.11
C GLU A 372 -11.79 -23.12 8.84
N LEU A 373 -12.80 -23.36 8.01
CA LEU A 373 -13.04 -22.54 6.82
C LEU A 373 -13.61 -21.20 7.22
N THR A 374 -12.96 -20.14 6.74
CA THR A 374 -13.34 -18.77 7.06
C THR A 374 -13.89 -18.03 5.85
N THR A 375 -14.83 -17.13 6.11
CA THR A 375 -15.25 -16.08 5.20
C THR A 375 -14.17 -14.99 5.07
N ALA A 376 -14.37 -14.03 4.16
CA ALA A 376 -13.46 -12.90 3.95
C ALA A 376 -13.35 -11.97 5.17
N ASP A 377 -14.42 -11.85 5.96
CA ASP A 377 -14.49 -11.09 7.22
C ASP A 377 -14.05 -11.90 8.46
N ARG A 378 -13.40 -13.06 8.25
CA ARG A 378 -12.80 -13.92 9.28
C ARG A 378 -13.79 -14.61 10.21
N ARG A 379 -15.04 -14.81 9.81
CA ARG A 379 -15.96 -15.70 10.52
C ARG A 379 -15.70 -17.13 10.08
N VAL A 380 -15.64 -18.07 11.02
CA VAL A 380 -15.62 -19.49 10.67
C VAL A 380 -17.04 -19.93 10.44
N PHE A 381 -17.24 -20.59 9.31
CA PHE A 381 -18.54 -21.16 8.98
C PHE A 381 -18.48 -22.66 8.88
N GLN A 382 -17.32 -23.31 8.84
CA GLN A 382 -17.27 -24.77 8.84
C GLN A 382 -15.99 -25.28 9.49
N ILE A 383 -16.10 -26.42 10.17
CA ILE A 383 -15.00 -27.11 10.82
C ILE A 383 -14.80 -28.46 10.15
N LEU A 384 -13.56 -28.74 9.72
CA LEU A 384 -13.17 -29.98 9.06
C LEU A 384 -12.03 -30.64 9.84
N PRO A 385 -12.22 -31.85 10.39
CA PRO A 385 -11.14 -32.57 11.05
C PRO A 385 -10.13 -33.06 10.01
N PHE A 386 -8.85 -32.99 10.35
CA PHE A 386 -7.77 -33.55 9.53
C PHE A 386 -6.73 -34.27 10.39
N LYS A 387 -6.21 -35.41 9.94
CA LYS A 387 -5.23 -36.19 10.71
C LYS A 387 -4.01 -36.57 9.88
N VAL A 388 -2.84 -36.54 10.50
CA VAL A 388 -1.58 -36.99 9.90
C VAL A 388 -0.97 -38.04 10.79
N THR A 389 -0.59 -39.18 10.20
CA THR A 389 0.02 -40.30 10.93
C THR A 389 1.36 -40.68 10.30
N TYR A 390 2.41 -40.80 11.11
CA TYR A 390 3.69 -41.35 10.69
C TYR A 390 3.64 -42.89 10.75
N LYS A 391 4.12 -43.55 9.69
CA LYS A 391 4.35 -45.00 9.67
C LYS A 391 5.71 -45.35 9.07
N GLU A 392 6.39 -46.31 9.68
CA GLU A 392 7.68 -46.83 9.20
C GLU A 392 7.60 -47.64 7.90
#